data_AF-A0A967T5T4-F1
#
_entry.id   AF-A0A967T5T4-F1
#
_cell.length_a   1.000
_cell.length_b   1.000
_cell.length_c   1.000
_cell.angle_alpha   90.00
_cell.angle_beta   90.00
_cell.angle_gamma   90.00
#
_symmetry.space_group_name_H-M   'P 1'
#
loop_
_entity.id
_entity.type
_entity.pdbx_description
1 polymer ?
#
loop_
_entity_poly.entity_id
_entity_poly.type
_entity_poly.pdbx_seq_one_letter_code
_entity_poly.pdbx_strand_id
1 'polypeptide(L)' 'MIITRATIDDAEGILTIQKLAFQSQAELYNDYSLPPLIQSIEELKTDFENQVFLKA' A
#
# COMPACT_ATOMS: atom_id res chain seq x y z
N MET A 1 1.72 -16.14 14.86
CA MET A 1 1.48 -15.03 13.91
C MET A 1 -0.03 -14.93 13.75
N ILE A 2 -0.64 -13.80 14.13
CA ILE A 2 -2.10 -13.64 14.10
C ILE A 2 -2.40 -12.63 13.00
N ILE A 3 -3.08 -13.06 11.94
CA ILE A 3 -3.53 -12.17 10.88
C ILE A 3 -4.85 -11.53 11.29
N THR A 4 -4.93 -10.21 11.21
CA THR A 4 -6.13 -9.43 11.56
C THR A 4 -6.49 -8.48 10.42
N ARG A 5 -7.73 -7.98 10.41
CA ARG A 5 -8.12 -6.94 9.45
C ARG A 5 -7.43 -5.63 9.81
N ALA A 6 -6.83 -4.99 8.81
CA ALA A 6 -6.35 -3.63 8.95
C ALA A 6 -7.55 -2.67 8.99
N THR A 7 -7.34 -1.55 9.66
CA THR A 7 -8.29 -0.45 9.79
C THR A 7 -7.80 0.75 8.98
N ILE A 8 -8.66 1.74 8.78
CA ILE A 8 -8.29 2.98 8.07
C ILE A 8 -7.12 3.69 8.76
N ASP A 9 -6.98 3.55 10.08
CA ASP A 9 -5.84 4.10 10.83
C ASP A 9 -4.49 3.45 10.46
N ASP A 10 -4.52 2.24 9.90
CA ASP A 10 -3.32 1.55 9.41
C ASP A 10 -2.92 2.00 7.99
N ALA A 11 -3.76 2.78 7.29
CA ALA A 11 -3.58 3.09 5.87
C ALA A 11 -2.25 3.81 5.59
N GLU A 12 -1.83 4.76 6.43
CA GLU A 12 -0.55 5.47 6.24
C GLU A 12 0.65 4.53 6.36
N GLY A 13 0.62 3.63 7.35
CA GLY A 13 1.66 2.62 7.53
C GLY A 13 1.71 1.64 6.37
N ILE A 14 0.54 1.19 5.90
CA ILE A 14 0.42 0.27 4.75
C ILE A 14 0.95 0.93 3.49
N LEU A 15 0.57 2.18 3.19
CA LEU A 15 1.06 2.91 2.02
C LEU A 15 2.58 3.05 2.05
N THR A 16 3.15 3.34 3.22
CA THR A 16 4.60 3.48 3.40
C THR A 16 5.31 2.15 3.09
N ILE A 17 4.83 1.04 3.65
CA ILE A 17 5.40 -0.29 3.41
C ILE A 17 5.27 -0.67 1.93
N GLN A 18 4.11 -0.41 1.31
CA GLN A 18 3.90 -0.66 -0.11
C GLN A 18 4.87 0.14 -0.97
N LYS A 19 5.08 1.43 -0.68
CA LYS A 19 6.05 2.25 -1.42
C LYS A 19 7.47 1.71 -1.32
N LEU A 20 7.90 1.34 -0.12
CA LEU A 20 9.22 0.75 0.11
C LEU A 20 9.39 -0.58 -0.63
N ALA A 21 8.37 -1.44 -0.60
CA ALA A 21 8.42 -2.75 -1.26
C ALA A 21 8.50 -2.64 -2.79
N PHE A 22 7.83 -1.65 -3.38
CA PHE A 22 7.80 -1.46 -4.83
C PHE A 22 8.94 -0.58 -5.36
N GLN A 23 9.68 0.11 -4.49
CA GLN A 23 10.81 0.94 -4.90
C GLN A 23 11.89 0.14 -5.65
N SER A 24 12.30 -1.02 -5.12
CA SER A 24 13.32 -1.85 -5.81
C SER A 24 12.84 -2.37 -7.17
N GLN A 25 11.52 -2.57 -7.34
CA GLN A 25 10.96 -2.97 -8.63
C GLN A 25 10.99 -1.82 -9.63
N ALA A 26 10.65 -0.61 -9.19
CA ALA A 26 10.75 0.58 -10.03
C ALA A 26 12.18 0.86 -10.48
N GLU A 27 13.16 0.68 -9.61
CA GLU A 27 14.58 0.79 -9.95
C GLU A 27 15.01 -0.27 -10.96
N LEU A 28 14.59 -1.54 -10.76
CA LEU A 28 14.95 -2.66 -11.62
C LEU A 28 14.38 -2.52 -13.05
N TYR A 29 13.12 -2.11 -13.16
CA TYR A 29 12.42 -1.99 -14.44
C TYR A 29 12.44 -0.57 -15.01
N ASN A 30 13.08 0.37 -14.31
CA ASN A 30 13.05 1.80 -14.60
C ASN A 30 11.62 2.33 -14.80
N ASP A 31 10.70 1.85 -13.97
CA ASP A 31 9.27 2.19 -14.02
C ASP A 31 8.79 2.71 -12.67
N TYR A 32 8.74 4.03 -12.53
CA TYR A 32 8.23 4.71 -11.34
C TYR A 32 6.73 5.01 -11.42
N SER A 33 6.05 4.54 -12.47
CA SER A 33 4.60 4.69 -12.62
C SER A 33 3.80 3.58 -11.93
N LEU A 34 4.51 2.65 -11.25
CA LEU A 34 3.88 1.56 -10.51
C LEU A 34 2.81 2.10 -9.54
N PRO A 35 1.58 1.54 -9.55
CA PRO A 35 0.46 2.08 -8.79
C PRO A 35 0.78 2.36 -7.31
N PRO A 36 1.46 1.48 -6.56
CA PRO A 36 1.77 1.74 -5.15
C PRO A 36 2.68 2.95 -4.90
N LEU A 37 3.49 3.35 -5.88
CA LEU A 37 4.42 4.48 -5.76
C LEU A 37 3.72 5.82 -5.94
N ILE A 38 2.75 5.87 -6.86
CA ILE A 38 2.00 7.08 -7.20
C ILE A 38 0.68 7.22 -6.44
N GLN A 39 0.20 6.14 -5.80
CA GLN A 39 -1.04 6.16 -5.02
C GLN A 39 -0.96 7.17 -3.86
N SER A 40 -2.03 7.95 -3.74
CA SER A 40 -2.28 8.88 -2.64
C SER A 40 -2.93 8.18 -1.44
N ILE A 41 -2.84 8.81 -0.27
CA ILE A 41 -3.50 8.29 0.93
C ILE A 41 -5.03 8.30 0.81
N GLU A 42 -5.59 9.24 0.05
CA GLU A 42 -7.04 9.36 -0.18
C GLU A 42 -7.53 8.19 -1.05
N GLU A 43 -6.83 7.89 -2.14
CA GLU A 43 -7.12 6.73 -2.99
C GLU A 43 -7.01 5.41 -2.21
N LEU A 44 -5.96 5.26 -1.37
CA LEU A 44 -5.85 4.07 -0.54
C LEU A 44 -7.01 3.97 0.46
N LYS A 45 -7.43 5.08 1.08
CA LYS A 45 -8.61 5.09 1.96
C LYS A 45 -9.89 4.71 1.22
N THR A 46 -10.05 5.10 -0.05
CA THR A 46 -11.16 4.62 -0.90
C THR A 46 -11.05 3.12 -1.20
N ASP A 47 -9.83 2.59 -1.36
CA ASP A 47 -9.64 1.14 -1.52
C ASP A 47 -10.10 0.37 -0.28
N PHE A 48 -9.95 0.92 0.94
CA PHE A 48 -10.48 0.29 2.16
C PHE A 48 -12.01 0.11 2.17
N GLU A 49 -12.74 0.90 1.36
CA GLU A 49 -14.19 0.74 1.22
C GLU A 49 -14.55 -0.44 0.29
N ASN A 50 -13.66 -0.76 -0.65
CA ASN A 50 -13.92 -1.74 -1.72
C ASN A 50 -13.11 -3.03 -1.56
N GLN A 51 -12.11 -3.05 -0.68
CA GLN A 51 -11.12 -4.12 -0.54
C GLN A 51 -10.87 -4.45 0.93
N VAL A 52 -10.39 -5.68 1.19
CA VAL A 52 -10.03 -6.14 2.55
C VAL A 52 -8.51 -6.13 2.70
N PHE A 53 -8.02 -5.24 3.56
CA PHE A 53 -6.61 -5.20 3.96
C PHE A 53 -6.39 -6.06 5.21
N LEU A 54 -5.30 -6.81 5.23
CA LEU A 54 -4.91 -7.67 6.34
C LEU A 54 -3.52 -7.27 6.86
N LYS A 55 -3.33 -7.34 8.17
CA LYS A 55 -2.05 -7.10 8.86
C LYS A 55 -1.70 -8.27 9.78
N ALA A 56 -0.41 -8.46 10.05
CA ALA A 56 0.16 -9.62 10.75
C ALA A 56 0.96 -9.24 12.00
#